data_AF-A0A662NV03-F1
#
_entry.id   AF-A0A662NV03-F1
#
_cell.length_a   1.000
_cell.length_b   1.000
_cell.length_c   1.000
_cell.angle_alpha   90.00
_cell.angle_beta   90.00
_cell.angle_gamma   90.00
#
_symmetry.space_group_name_H-M   'P 1'
#
loop_
_entity.id
_entity.type
_entity.pdbx_description
1 polymer ?
#
loop_
_entity_poly.entity_id
_entity_poly.type
_entity_poly.pdbx_seq_one_letter_code
_entity_poly.pdbx_strand_id
1 'polypeptide(L)'
;MSDFGILSLLPPLVAIILAVWSKRVLFALFAGVWIGGVMASGWNPLTGTITTWQWVIENVTDSWNATILVFDFLIGAGVGLIYKSGGAHAIARALTKRMHSSRAASVLGWLLGILVFFDDYTNTIIVGNTMR
;
A
#
# COMPACT_ATOMS: atom_id res chain seq x y z
N MET A 1 -18.05 -15.52 23.25
CA MET A 1 -16.97 -15.03 22.36
C MET A 1 -16.01 -16.19 22.25
N SER A 2 -15.98 -16.88 21.11
CA SER A 2 -15.04 -17.98 20.90
C SER A 2 -13.65 -17.38 20.71
N ASP A 3 -12.76 -17.55 21.68
CA ASP A 3 -11.36 -17.19 21.53
C ASP A 3 -10.77 -18.03 20.40
N PHE A 4 -10.56 -17.40 19.24
CA PHE A 4 -9.96 -18.06 18.08
C PHE A 4 -8.49 -18.46 18.34
N GLY A 5 -7.88 -18.01 19.45
CA GLY A 5 -6.52 -18.41 19.84
C GLY A 5 -5.55 -18.31 18.67
N ILE A 6 -4.82 -19.40 18.40
CA ILE A 6 -3.88 -19.46 17.28
C ILE A 6 -4.54 -19.40 15.89
N LEU A 7 -5.83 -19.79 15.77
CA LEU A 7 -6.55 -19.68 14.50
C LEU A 7 -6.76 -18.22 14.07
N SER A 8 -6.68 -17.24 14.97
CA SER A 8 -6.75 -15.81 14.59
C SER A 8 -5.64 -15.37 13.63
N LEU A 9 -4.55 -16.14 13.53
CA LEU A 9 -3.47 -15.92 12.57
C LEU A 9 -3.78 -16.42 11.16
N LEU A 10 -4.86 -17.19 10.98
CA LEU A 10 -5.20 -17.78 9.69
C LEU A 10 -5.48 -16.71 8.61
N PRO A 11 -6.32 -15.67 8.83
CA PRO A 11 -6.54 -14.61 7.85
C PRO A 11 -5.26 -13.92 7.35
N PRO A 12 -4.35 -13.39 8.22
CA PRO A 12 -3.14 -12.73 7.74
C PRO A 12 -2.15 -13.71 7.09
N LEU A 13 -2.03 -14.95 7.58
CA LEU A 13 -1.15 -15.93 6.95
C LEU A 13 -1.61 -16.28 5.53
N VAL A 14 -2.92 -16.46 5.33
CA VAL A 14 -3.46 -16.71 3.98
C VAL A 14 -3.22 -15.52 3.07
N ALA A 15 -3.42 -14.29 3.56
CA ALA A 15 -3.14 -13.09 2.79
C ALA A 15 -1.65 -13.03 2.37
N ILE A 16 -0.70 -13.30 3.28
CA ILE A 16 0.74 -13.26 2.97
C ILE A 16 1.09 -14.34 1.95
N ILE A 17 0.68 -15.59 2.18
CA ILE A 17 1.01 -16.73 1.31
C ILE A 17 0.44 -16.50 -0.09
N LEU A 18 -0.83 -16.10 -0.18
CA LEU A 18 -1.46 -15.81 -1.47
C LEU A 18 -0.83 -14.60 -2.15
N ALA A 19 -0.42 -13.55 -1.42
CA ALA A 19 0.21 -12.38 -2.03
C ALA A 19 1.54 -12.76 -2.70
N VAL A 20 2.36 -13.58 -2.02
CA VAL A 20 3.65 -14.06 -2.54
C VAL A 20 3.46 -15.01 -3.73
N TRP A 21 2.53 -15.95 -3.62
CA TRP A 21 2.32 -16.97 -4.65
C TRP A 21 1.59 -16.43 -5.89
N SER A 22 0.47 -15.74 -5.70
CA SER A 22 -0.35 -15.22 -6.81
C SER A 22 0.23 -13.95 -7.43
N LYS A 23 1.15 -13.27 -6.74
CA LYS A 23 1.66 -11.92 -7.08
C LYS A 23 0.54 -10.89 -7.30
N ARG A 24 -0.63 -11.12 -6.70
CA ARG A 24 -1.82 -10.26 -6.78
C ARG A 24 -2.26 -9.87 -5.36
N VAL A 25 -1.72 -8.75 -4.88
CA VAL A 25 -1.92 -8.28 -3.50
C VAL A 25 -3.40 -8.06 -3.17
N LEU A 26 -4.16 -7.39 -4.05
CA LEU A 26 -5.58 -7.12 -3.80
C LEU A 26 -6.41 -8.39 -3.63
N PHE A 27 -6.16 -9.40 -4.47
CA PHE A 27 -6.83 -10.69 -4.37
C PHE A 27 -6.48 -11.40 -3.05
N ALA A 28 -5.20 -11.37 -2.67
CA ALA A 28 -4.73 -12.00 -1.45
C ALA A 28 -5.29 -11.33 -0.18
N LEU A 29 -5.32 -9.99 -0.15
CA LEU A 29 -5.92 -9.23 0.95
C LEU A 29 -7.41 -9.55 1.08
N PHE A 30 -8.15 -9.54 -0.04
CA PHE A 30 -9.57 -9.91 -0.02
C PHE A 30 -9.78 -11.33 0.50
N ALA A 31 -9.00 -12.31 0.02
CA ALA A 31 -9.09 -13.69 0.48
C ALA A 31 -8.82 -13.83 1.99
N GLY A 32 -7.84 -13.09 2.52
CA GLY A 32 -7.58 -13.03 3.97
C GLY A 32 -8.79 -12.51 4.75
N VAL A 33 -9.32 -11.33 4.37
CA VAL A 33 -10.49 -10.73 5.03
C VAL A 33 -11.72 -11.64 4.91
N TRP A 34 -11.92 -12.27 3.76
CA TRP A 34 -13.01 -13.22 3.54
C TRP A 34 -12.92 -14.44 4.45
N ILE A 35 -11.73 -15.01 4.64
CA ILE A 35 -11.52 -16.09 5.61
C ILE A 35 -11.83 -15.61 7.04
N GLY A 36 -11.41 -14.39 7.39
CA GLY A 36 -11.79 -13.76 8.67
C GLY A 36 -13.31 -13.65 8.84
N GLY A 37 -14.02 -13.24 7.79
CA GLY A 37 -15.49 -13.16 7.77
C GLY A 37 -16.15 -14.52 7.94
N VAL A 38 -15.69 -15.54 7.22
CA VAL A 38 -16.17 -16.92 7.34
C VAL A 38 -15.92 -17.48 8.75
N MET A 39 -14.76 -17.21 9.34
CA MET A 39 -14.46 -17.60 10.72
C MET A 39 -15.40 -16.91 11.72
N ALA A 40 -15.64 -15.61 11.56
CA ALA A 40 -16.54 -14.85 12.43
C ALA A 40 -18.01 -15.31 12.31
N SER A 41 -18.41 -15.82 11.14
CA SER A 41 -19.75 -16.35 10.90
C SER A 41 -19.88 -17.87 11.16
N GLY A 42 -19.00 -18.45 11.98
CA GLY A 42 -19.12 -19.86 12.38
C GLY A 42 -18.82 -20.86 11.26
N TRP A 43 -17.88 -20.53 10.38
CA TRP A 43 -17.45 -21.35 9.22
C TRP A 43 -18.48 -21.54 8.12
N ASN A 44 -19.56 -20.76 8.11
CA ASN A 44 -20.55 -20.78 7.03
C ASN A 44 -20.12 -19.79 5.92
N PRO A 45 -19.82 -20.26 4.69
CA PRO A 45 -19.32 -19.40 3.61
C PRO A 45 -20.31 -18.35 3.12
N LEU A 46 -21.62 -18.65 3.16
CA LEU A 46 -22.64 -17.74 2.68
C LEU A 46 -22.79 -16.54 3.63
N THR A 47 -22.95 -16.82 4.92
CA THR A 47 -23.04 -15.77 5.94
C THR A 47 -21.71 -15.04 6.09
N GLY A 48 -20.58 -15.74 5.99
CA GLY A 48 -19.24 -15.14 6.01
C GLY A 48 -19.01 -14.15 4.87
N THR A 49 -19.54 -14.44 3.68
CA THR A 49 -19.49 -13.52 2.54
C THR A 49 -20.31 -12.26 2.80
N ILE A 50 -21.51 -12.40 3.38
CA ILE A 50 -22.35 -11.25 3.77
C ILE A 50 -21.62 -10.40 4.82
N THR A 51 -21.06 -11.01 5.86
CA THR A 51 -20.30 -10.33 6.91
C THR A 51 -19.06 -9.62 6.35
N THR A 52 -18.33 -10.26 5.44
CA THR A 52 -17.18 -9.64 4.76
C THR A 52 -17.58 -8.37 4.03
N TRP A 53 -18.68 -8.41 3.27
CA TRP A 53 -19.18 -7.23 2.56
C TRP A 53 -19.69 -6.14 3.49
N GLN A 54 -20.35 -6.51 4.59
CA GLN A 54 -20.74 -5.56 5.63
C GLN A 54 -19.53 -4.82 6.19
N TRP A 55 -18.46 -5.54 6.54
CA TRP A 55 -17.22 -4.90 7.01
C TRP A 55 -16.60 -3.98 5.98
N VAL A 56 -16.59 -4.37 4.70
CA VAL A 56 -16.06 -3.51 3.62
C VAL A 56 -16.88 -2.22 3.53
N ILE A 57 -18.21 -2.32 3.54
CA ILE A 57 -19.10 -1.14 3.48
C ILE A 57 -18.88 -0.26 4.71
N GLU A 58 -18.91 -0.83 5.90
CA GLU A 58 -18.69 -0.12 7.16
C GLU A 58 -17.35 0.63 7.14
N ASN A 59 -16.26 -0.04 6.75
CA ASN A 59 -14.93 0.58 6.70
C ASN A 59 -14.82 1.66 5.62
N VAL A 60 -15.46 1.51 4.47
CA VAL A 60 -15.43 2.52 3.40
C VAL A 60 -16.29 3.74 3.75
N THR A 61 -17.39 3.53 4.48
CA THR A 61 -18.30 4.62 4.90
C THR A 61 -17.88 5.31 6.20
N ASP A 62 -16.97 4.71 6.96
CA ASP A 62 -16.37 5.33 8.13
C ASP A 62 -15.67 6.64 7.73
N SER A 63 -15.99 7.74 8.43
CA SER A 63 -15.56 9.08 8.04
C SER A 63 -14.05 9.27 8.10
N TRP A 64 -13.37 8.60 9.04
CA TRP A 64 -11.92 8.65 9.16
C TRP A 64 -11.26 7.91 8.00
N ASN A 65 -11.70 6.68 7.72
CA ASN A 65 -11.20 5.88 6.61
C ASN A 65 -11.50 6.53 5.25
N ALA A 66 -12.70 7.08 5.06
CA ALA A 66 -13.08 7.80 3.85
C ALA A 66 -12.20 9.04 3.63
N THR A 67 -11.84 9.75 4.70
CA THR A 67 -10.90 10.88 4.64
C THR A 67 -9.53 10.42 4.17
N ILE A 68 -9.02 9.30 4.69
CA ILE A 68 -7.74 8.71 4.24
C ILE A 68 -7.81 8.34 2.75
N LEU A 69 -8.88 7.66 2.32
CA LEU A 69 -9.05 7.28 0.92
C LEU A 69 -9.00 8.50 -0.01
N VAL A 70 -9.73 9.57 0.33
CA VAL A 70 -9.72 10.81 -0.47
C VAL A 70 -8.33 11.46 -0.45
N PHE A 71 -7.67 11.50 0.70
CA PHE A 71 -6.31 12.02 0.84
C PHE A 71 -5.31 11.28 -0.05
N ASP A 72 -5.31 9.94 -0.01
CA ASP A 72 -4.43 9.09 -0.83
C ASP A 72 -4.70 9.30 -2.33
N PHE A 73 -5.96 9.43 -2.73
CA PHE A 73 -6.32 9.75 -4.11
C PHE A 73 -5.77 11.12 -4.55
N LEU A 74 -5.84 12.13 -3.69
CA LEU A 74 -5.33 13.47 -3.99
C LEU A 74 -3.80 13.50 -4.08
N ILE A 75 -3.09 12.84 -3.16
CA ILE A 75 -1.64 12.69 -3.23
C ILE A 75 -1.26 11.93 -4.50
N GLY A 76 -1.91 10.79 -4.77
CA GLY A 76 -1.65 10.00 -5.98
C GLY A 76 -1.85 10.80 -7.26
N ALA A 77 -2.92 11.61 -7.34
CA ALA A 77 -3.16 12.51 -8.47
C ALA A 77 -2.09 13.61 -8.59
N GLY A 78 -1.69 14.22 -7.48
CA GLY A 78 -0.62 15.23 -7.43
C GLY A 78 0.73 14.67 -7.88
N VAL A 79 1.10 13.50 -7.37
CA VAL A 79 2.31 12.78 -7.78
C VAL A 79 2.24 12.42 -9.27
N GLY A 80 1.10 11.91 -9.74
CA GLY A 80 0.89 11.64 -11.17
C GLY A 80 1.09 12.86 -12.06
N LEU A 81 0.63 14.04 -11.61
CA LEU A 81 0.85 15.30 -12.31
C LEU A 81 2.32 15.72 -12.35
N ILE A 82 3.05 15.58 -11.22
CA ILE A 82 4.50 15.85 -11.15
C ILE A 82 5.27 14.93 -12.10
N TYR A 83 4.84 13.68 -12.24
CA TYR A 83 5.44 12.72 -13.19
C TYR A 83 5.18 13.12 -14.64
N LYS A 84 3.92 13.41 -14.97
CA LYS A 84 3.50 13.75 -16.33
C LYS A 84 4.04 15.10 -16.81
N SER A 85 4.19 16.08 -15.91
CA SER A 85 4.80 17.39 -16.19
C SER A 85 6.31 17.33 -16.41
N GLY A 86 6.96 16.20 -16.13
CA GLY A 86 8.41 16.05 -16.21
C GLY A 86 9.17 16.68 -15.04
N GLY A 87 8.47 17.16 -14.01
CA GLY A 87 9.07 17.74 -12.81
C GLY A 87 10.02 16.75 -12.10
N ALA A 88 9.57 15.50 -11.93
CA ALA A 88 10.42 14.44 -11.36
C ALA A 88 11.71 14.21 -12.18
N HIS A 89 11.61 14.22 -13.52
CA HIS A 89 12.76 14.07 -14.40
C HIS A 89 13.70 15.29 -14.39
N ALA A 90 13.14 16.50 -14.25
CA ALA A 90 13.93 17.73 -14.13
C ALA A 90 14.72 17.78 -12.81
N ILE A 91 14.09 17.37 -11.70
CA ILE A 91 14.74 17.23 -10.39
C ILE A 91 15.85 16.17 -10.47
N ALA A 92 15.54 15.00 -11.03
CA ALA A 92 16.53 13.93 -11.20
C ALA A 92 17.76 14.41 -11.99
N ARG A 93 17.56 15.06 -13.15
CA ARG A 93 18.65 15.62 -13.98
C ARG A 93 19.46 16.70 -13.26
N ALA A 94 18.80 17.59 -12.51
CA ALA A 94 19.47 18.64 -11.75
C ALA A 94 20.39 18.06 -10.66
N LEU A 95 19.94 16.99 -10.01
CA LEU A 95 20.71 16.28 -8.99
C LEU A 95 21.87 15.46 -9.59
N THR A 96 21.63 14.71 -10.67
CA THR A 96 22.71 13.93 -11.34
C THR A 96 23.81 14.83 -11.89
N LYS A 97 23.48 16.04 -12.37
CA LYS A 97 24.48 16.99 -12.88
C LYS A 97 25.51 17.43 -11.82
N ARG A 98 25.19 17.32 -10.52
CA ARG A 98 26.09 17.63 -9.41
C ARG A 98 26.78 16.41 -8.81
N MET A 99 26.55 15.22 -9.36
CA MET A 99 27.02 13.96 -8.79
C MET A 99 28.06 13.30 -9.71
N HIS A 100 29.27 13.16 -9.19
CA HIS A 100 30.42 12.61 -9.93
C HIS A 100 30.86 11.23 -9.44
N SER A 101 30.19 10.62 -8.46
CA SER A 101 30.52 9.27 -7.96
C SER A 101 29.28 8.44 -7.61
N SER A 102 29.37 7.12 -7.82
CA SER A 102 28.32 6.16 -7.45
C SER A 102 27.97 6.22 -5.96
N ARG A 103 28.97 6.43 -5.09
CA ARG A 103 28.76 6.56 -3.64
C ARG A 103 27.96 7.81 -3.27
N ALA A 104 28.21 8.94 -3.93
CA ALA A 104 27.42 10.16 -3.74
C ALA A 104 25.96 9.97 -4.20
N ALA A 105 25.74 9.18 -5.26
CA ALA A 105 24.39 8.83 -5.71
C ALA A 105 23.61 8.02 -4.69
N SER A 106 24.22 6.95 -4.16
CA SER A 106 23.57 6.12 -3.14
C SER A 106 23.23 6.91 -1.87
N VAL A 107 24.11 7.81 -1.43
CA VAL A 107 23.85 8.65 -0.24
C VAL A 107 22.73 9.66 -0.50
N LEU A 108 22.69 10.27 -1.69
CA LEU A 108 21.64 11.22 -2.03
C LEU A 108 20.27 10.53 -2.17
N GLY A 109 20.21 9.35 -2.79
CA GLY A 109 18.99 8.55 -2.87
C GLY A 109 18.46 8.15 -1.49
N TRP A 110 19.36 7.77 -0.58
CA TRP A 110 19.03 7.50 0.81
C TRP A 110 18.51 8.75 1.55
N LEU A 111 19.17 9.90 1.40
CA LEU A 111 18.74 11.17 1.98
C LEU A 111 17.38 11.62 1.45
N LEU A 112 17.16 11.52 0.13
CA LEU A 112 15.86 11.81 -0.48
C LEU A 112 14.78 10.87 0.05
N GLY A 113 15.10 9.60 0.27
CA GLY A 113 14.17 8.65 0.87
C GLY A 113 13.74 9.02 2.28
N ILE A 114 14.63 9.64 3.07
CA ILE A 114 14.30 10.15 4.40
C ILE A 114 13.55 11.48 4.33
N LEU A 115 14.00 12.41 3.47
CA LEU A 115 13.44 13.75 3.35
C LEU A 115 12.04 13.75 2.70
N VAL A 116 11.78 12.81 1.80
CA VAL A 116 10.54 12.67 1.04
C VAL A 116 9.63 11.59 1.64
N PHE A 117 9.92 11.14 2.87
CA PHE A 117 9.09 10.18 3.63
C PHE A 117 7.81 10.83 4.18
N PHE A 118 7.10 11.54 3.32
CA PHE A 118 5.78 12.08 3.59
C PHE A 118 4.70 11.01 3.42
N ASP A 119 4.91 10.10 2.46
CA ASP A 119 3.99 9.03 2.07
C ASP A 119 4.77 7.92 1.33
N ASP A 120 4.35 6.66 1.47
CA ASP A 120 5.07 5.50 0.91
C ASP A 120 5.06 5.48 -0.63
N TYR A 121 3.97 5.95 -1.25
CA TYR A 121 3.89 6.10 -2.71
C TYR A 121 4.80 7.21 -3.22
N THR A 122 4.74 8.40 -2.61
CA THR A 122 5.54 9.57 -3.02
C THR A 122 7.04 9.29 -2.93
N ASN A 123 7.46 8.66 -1.84
CA ASN A 123 8.85 8.26 -1.62
C ASN A 123 9.36 7.28 -2.70
N THR A 124 8.63 6.17 -2.90
CA THR A 124 9.05 5.11 -3.85
C THR A 124 9.14 5.64 -5.27
N ILE A 125 8.19 6.49 -5.65
CA ILE A 125 8.12 7.07 -6.97
C ILE A 125 9.32 8.02 -7.19
N ILE A 126 9.54 9.00 -6.31
CA ILE A 126 10.59 10.03 -6.46
C ILE A 126 11.99 9.44 -6.35
N VAL A 127 12.26 8.62 -5.33
CA VAL A 127 13.59 8.01 -5.12
C VAL A 127 13.88 6.99 -6.21
N GLY A 128 12.93 6.12 -6.53
CA GLY A 128 13.10 5.07 -7.53
C GLY A 128 13.41 5.63 -8.93
N ASN A 129 12.75 6.71 -9.34
CA ASN A 129 13.00 7.32 -10.66
C ASN A 129 14.28 8.18 -10.69
N THR A 130 14.72 8.71 -9.55
CA THR A 130 15.94 9.53 -9.45
C THR A 130 17.22 8.68 -9.47
N MET A 131 17.14 7.42 -9.03
CA MET A 131 18.28 6.50 -8.90
C MET A 131 18.51 5.62 -10.14
N ARG A 132 17.70 5.80 -11.20
CA ARG A 132 17.81 5.09 -12.48
C ARG A 132 18.63 5.90 -13.48
#